data_AF-A0A2S8WTG3-F1
#
_entry.id   AF-A0A2S8WTG3-F1
#
_cell.length_a   1.000
_cell.length_b   1.000
_cell.length_c   1.000
_cell.angle_alpha   90.00
_cell.angle_beta   90.00
_cell.angle_gamma   90.00
#
_symmetry.space_group_name_H-M   'P 1'
#
loop_
_entity.id
_entity.type
_entity.pdbx_description
1 polymer ?
#
loop_
_entity_poly.entity_id
_entity_poly.type
_entity_poly.pdbx_seq_one_letter_code
_entity_poly.pdbx_strand_id
1 'polypeptide(L)'
;MTAQVQPYKKFKMPFNYVQVLIAAFGAIVTSIFVYFVSETAGASMFFSGGLFPHLTIQEIAGFIFPTFVILGFLTFLIGRASPRFCKVAQWLGVAIAVISMINPILFAQDLASGIGLAVIHLVVGASWYLAVNYSNKKYNDEAARNAEALARA
;
A
#
# COMPACT_ATOMS: atom_id res chain seq x y z
N MET A 1 -2.12 5.26 -51.42
CA MET A 1 -2.94 5.62 -50.24
C MET A 1 -2.11 5.29 -49.01
N THR A 2 -1.54 6.28 -48.33
CA THR A 2 -0.79 6.08 -47.08
C THR A 2 -1.80 5.90 -45.95
N ALA A 3 -1.90 4.69 -45.42
CA ALA A 3 -2.69 4.43 -44.22
C ALA A 3 -2.14 5.30 -43.08
N GLN A 4 -2.93 6.27 -42.63
CA GLN A 4 -2.61 7.00 -41.41
C GLN A 4 -2.81 6.04 -40.24
N VAL A 5 -1.72 5.45 -39.77
CA VAL A 5 -1.71 4.64 -38.54
C VAL A 5 -2.10 5.58 -37.40
N GLN A 6 -3.35 5.45 -36.94
CA GLN A 6 -3.83 6.16 -35.76
C GLN A 6 -2.85 5.89 -34.60
N PRO A 7 -2.31 6.94 -33.94
CA PRO A 7 -1.36 6.74 -32.86
C PRO A 7 -2.02 5.92 -31.77
N TYR A 8 -1.50 4.71 -31.52
CA TYR A 8 -1.98 3.81 -30.49
C TYR A 8 -2.08 4.56 -29.16
N LYS A 9 -3.30 4.84 -28.70
CA LYS A 9 -3.53 5.43 -27.37
C LYS A 9 -3.10 4.42 -26.33
N LYS A 10 -1.86 4.56 -25.84
CA LYS A 10 -1.28 3.77 -24.76
C LYS A 10 -2.25 3.71 -23.58
N PHE A 11 -2.89 2.55 -23.38
CA PHE A 11 -3.76 2.31 -22.24
C PHE A 11 -2.89 2.27 -20.97
N LYS A 12 -2.83 3.39 -20.26
CA LYS A 12 -2.03 3.53 -19.03
C LYS A 12 -2.87 3.09 -17.84
N MET A 13 -2.97 1.78 -17.61
CA MET A 13 -3.37 1.30 -16.28
C MET A 13 -2.29 1.72 -15.28
N PRO A 14 -2.64 2.39 -14.17
CA PRO A 14 -1.65 2.93 -13.25
C PRO A 14 -0.87 1.83 -12.50
N PHE A 15 -1.57 0.80 -12.03
CA PHE A 15 -1.06 -0.41 -11.38
C PHE A 15 -2.17 -1.49 -11.39
N ASN A 16 -1.85 -2.73 -11.02
CA ASN A 16 -2.84 -3.82 -10.93
C ASN A 16 -3.54 -3.81 -9.56
N TYR A 17 -4.88 -3.68 -9.51
CA TYR A 17 -5.60 -3.70 -8.24
C TYR A 17 -5.44 -5.01 -7.45
N VAL A 18 -5.21 -6.14 -8.11
CA VAL A 18 -4.90 -7.42 -7.44
C VAL A 18 -3.62 -7.33 -6.61
N GLN A 19 -2.65 -6.52 -7.04
CA GLN A 19 -1.42 -6.25 -6.28
C GLN A 19 -1.73 -5.57 -4.94
N VAL A 20 -2.74 -4.71 -4.87
CA VAL A 20 -3.19 -4.09 -3.60
C VAL A 20 -3.73 -5.14 -2.66
N LEU A 21 -4.54 -6.09 -3.15
CA LEU A 21 -5.09 -7.16 -2.32
C LEU A 21 -3.99 -8.07 -1.78
N ILE A 22 -3.03 -8.44 -2.62
CA ILE A 22 -1.86 -9.23 -2.22
C ILE A 22 -1.03 -8.47 -1.17
N ALA A 23 -0.78 -7.19 -1.41
CA ALA A 23 -0.03 -6.36 -0.47
C ALA A 23 -0.77 -6.16 0.85
N ALA A 24 -2.10 -6.02 0.83
CA ALA A 24 -2.92 -5.94 2.04
C ALA A 24 -2.82 -7.24 2.85
N PHE A 25 -2.93 -8.39 2.20
CA PHE A 25 -2.75 -9.68 2.84
C PHE A 25 -1.34 -9.83 3.44
N GLY A 26 -0.31 -9.48 2.68
CA GLY A 26 1.08 -9.50 3.15
C GLY A 26 1.30 -8.57 4.34
N ALA A 27 0.71 -7.37 4.32
CA ALA A 27 0.77 -6.42 5.43
C ALA A 27 0.11 -6.99 6.68
N ILE A 28 -1.06 -7.61 6.57
CA ILE A 28 -1.78 -8.23 7.69
C ILE A 28 -0.96 -9.35 8.31
N VAL A 29 -0.51 -10.31 7.50
CA VAL A 29 0.27 -11.46 8.00
C VAL A 29 1.56 -11.00 8.67
N THR A 30 2.28 -10.06 8.06
CA THR A 30 3.53 -9.53 8.62
C THR A 30 3.27 -8.74 9.90
N SER A 31 2.18 -7.97 9.96
CA SER A 31 1.81 -7.20 11.16
C SER A 31 1.39 -8.11 12.31
N ILE A 32 0.68 -9.20 12.04
CA ILE A 32 0.34 -10.23 13.04
C ILE A 32 1.62 -10.90 13.56
N PHE A 33 2.58 -11.18 12.69
CA PHE A 33 3.88 -11.70 13.13
C PHE A 33 4.61 -10.73 14.06
N VAL A 34 4.66 -9.44 13.72
CA VAL A 34 5.24 -8.39 14.58
C VAL A 34 4.49 -8.30 15.91
N TYR A 35 3.16 -8.41 15.90
CA TYR A 35 2.33 -8.44 17.09
C TYR A 35 2.75 -9.57 18.04
N PHE A 36 2.86 -10.81 17.55
CA PHE A 36 3.29 -11.94 18.38
C PHE A 36 4.72 -11.80 18.90
N VAL A 37 5.65 -11.32 18.07
CA VAL A 37 7.04 -11.05 18.50
C VAL A 37 7.07 -9.99 19.61
N SER A 38 6.23 -8.97 19.51
CA SER A 38 6.17 -7.91 20.51
C SER A 38 5.53 -8.41 21.81
N GLU A 39 4.42 -9.17 21.73
CA GLU A 39 3.76 -9.77 22.89
C GLU A 39 4.70 -10.73 23.64
N THR A 40 5.44 -11.58 22.91
CA THR A 40 6.46 -12.47 23.50
C THR A 40 7.66 -11.71 24.08
N ALA A 41 7.94 -10.50 23.60
CA ALA A 41 8.92 -9.58 24.19
C ALA A 41 8.38 -8.78 25.40
N GLY A 42 7.14 -9.04 25.84
CA GLY A 42 6.52 -8.43 27.02
C GLY A 42 5.66 -7.20 26.74
N ALA A 43 5.33 -6.93 25.48
CA ALA A 43 4.37 -5.87 25.14
C ALA A 43 2.96 -6.24 25.64
N SER A 44 2.31 -5.33 26.37
CA SER A 44 0.94 -5.53 26.85
C SER A 44 -0.12 -5.31 25.78
N MET A 45 0.21 -4.57 24.71
CA MET A 45 -0.68 -4.15 23.63
C MET A 45 -1.88 -3.30 24.06
N PHE A 46 -1.80 -2.69 25.25
CA PHE A 46 -2.77 -1.71 25.74
C PHE A 46 -2.32 -0.28 25.48
N PHE A 47 -3.29 0.57 25.12
CA PHE A 47 -3.08 1.97 24.78
C PHE A 47 -4.09 2.84 25.52
N SER A 48 -3.63 3.96 26.07
CA SER A 48 -4.46 4.94 26.79
C SER A 48 -5.15 5.94 25.85
N GLY A 49 -4.80 5.93 24.56
CA GLY A 49 -5.34 6.79 23.53
C GLY A 49 -5.33 6.12 22.14
N GLY A 50 -6.17 6.63 21.24
CA GLY A 50 -6.35 6.08 19.89
C GLY A 50 -7.74 5.47 19.67
N LEU A 51 -7.91 4.78 18.54
CA LEU A 51 -9.18 4.15 18.15
C LEU A 51 -9.53 2.91 18.98
N PHE A 52 -8.53 2.21 19.50
CA PHE A 52 -8.70 0.93 20.20
C PHE A 52 -7.89 0.95 21.51
N PRO A 53 -8.51 0.60 22.65
CA PRO A 53 -7.83 0.54 23.94
C PRO A 53 -6.89 -0.67 24.07
N HIS A 54 -7.14 -1.71 23.28
CA HIS A 54 -6.34 -2.93 23.22
C HIS A 54 -6.21 -3.34 21.76
N LEU A 55 -4.98 -3.54 21.31
CA LEU A 55 -4.70 -3.98 19.94
C LEU A 55 -4.80 -5.51 19.90
N THR A 56 -5.70 -6.06 19.09
CA THR A 56 -5.71 -7.49 18.79
C THR A 56 -5.53 -7.75 17.30
N ILE A 57 -5.39 -9.03 16.95
CA ILE A 57 -5.35 -9.49 15.55
C ILE A 57 -6.58 -9.00 14.76
N GLN A 58 -7.75 -8.91 15.39
CA GLN A 58 -8.98 -8.44 14.76
C GLN A 58 -8.88 -6.96 14.39
N GLU A 59 -8.37 -6.10 15.28
CA GLU A 59 -8.15 -4.68 14.98
C GLU A 59 -7.07 -4.48 13.91
N ILE A 60 -5.99 -5.28 13.94
CA ILE A 60 -4.94 -5.24 12.91
C ILE A 60 -5.54 -5.53 11.53
N ALA A 61 -6.23 -6.66 11.38
CA ALA A 61 -6.84 -7.04 10.10
C ALA A 61 -7.98 -6.08 9.70
N GLY A 62 -8.83 -5.74 10.65
CA GLY A 62 -9.99 -4.86 10.49
C GLY A 62 -9.62 -3.43 10.11
N PHE A 63 -8.42 -2.97 10.48
CA PHE A 63 -7.93 -1.65 10.05
C PHE A 63 -7.17 -1.71 8.73
N ILE A 64 -6.27 -2.68 8.56
CA ILE A 64 -5.41 -2.77 7.37
C ILE A 64 -6.24 -3.09 6.12
N PHE A 65 -7.12 -4.09 6.19
CA PHE A 65 -7.82 -4.58 5.00
C PHE A 65 -8.72 -3.51 4.36
N PRO A 66 -9.67 -2.86 5.09
CA PRO A 66 -10.51 -1.84 4.49
C PRO A 66 -9.72 -0.63 4.01
N THR A 67 -8.69 -0.22 4.75
CA THR A 67 -7.82 0.90 4.36
C THR A 67 -7.16 0.63 3.02
N PHE A 68 -6.55 -0.54 2.83
CA PHE A 68 -5.92 -0.89 1.56
C PHE A 68 -6.93 -0.99 0.42
N VAL A 69 -8.05 -1.68 0.65
CA VAL A 69 -9.09 -1.90 -0.37
C VAL A 69 -9.67 -0.55 -0.82
N ILE A 70 -10.12 0.28 0.11
CA ILE A 70 -10.80 1.55 -0.20
C ILE A 70 -9.81 2.53 -0.81
N LEU A 71 -8.67 2.80 -0.15
CA LEU A 71 -7.72 3.80 -0.64
C LEU A 71 -7.01 3.32 -1.90
N GLY A 72 -6.71 2.03 -2.01
CA GLY A 72 -6.14 1.44 -3.21
C GLY A 72 -7.10 1.52 -4.39
N PHE A 73 -8.40 1.31 -4.16
CA PHE A 73 -9.41 1.44 -5.21
C PHE A 73 -9.55 2.89 -5.67
N LEU A 74 -9.61 3.84 -4.75
CA LEU A 74 -9.61 5.27 -5.08
C LEU A 74 -8.35 5.67 -5.85
N THR A 75 -7.18 5.20 -5.42
CA THR A 75 -5.90 5.46 -6.09
C THR A 75 -5.87 4.86 -7.49
N PHE A 76 -6.45 3.68 -7.66
CA PHE A 76 -6.61 3.04 -8.96
C PHE A 76 -7.51 3.88 -9.88
N LEU A 77 -8.69 4.29 -9.40
CA LEU A 77 -9.65 5.08 -10.18
C LEU A 77 -9.06 6.42 -10.63
N ILE A 78 -8.46 7.17 -9.71
CA ILE A 78 -7.85 8.47 -9.98
C ILE A 78 -6.62 8.31 -10.88
N GLY A 79 -5.81 7.27 -10.63
CA GLY A 79 -4.62 6.96 -11.40
C GLY A 79 -4.88 6.71 -12.90
N ARG A 80 -6.08 6.21 -13.25
CA ARG A 80 -6.49 6.06 -14.66
C ARG A 80 -6.57 7.39 -15.39
N ALA A 81 -7.02 8.45 -14.70
CA ALA A 81 -7.15 9.79 -15.27
C ALA A 81 -5.85 10.61 -15.12
N SER A 82 -5.14 10.44 -14.00
CA SER A 82 -3.90 11.15 -13.70
C SER A 82 -2.82 10.17 -13.22
N PRO A 83 -2.01 9.62 -14.13
CA PRO A 83 -0.98 8.63 -13.77
C PRO A 83 0.07 9.17 -12.78
N ARG A 84 0.31 10.49 -12.76
CA ARG A 84 1.19 11.14 -11.78
C ARG A 84 0.67 11.04 -10.35
N PHE A 85 -0.64 10.90 -10.17
CA PHE A 85 -1.27 10.76 -8.86
C PHE A 85 -0.75 9.54 -8.11
N CYS A 86 -0.49 8.41 -8.79
CA CYS A 86 -0.03 7.20 -8.12
C CYS A 86 1.31 7.39 -7.42
N LYS A 87 2.24 8.13 -8.03
CA LYS A 87 3.52 8.47 -7.39
C LYS A 87 3.31 9.33 -6.14
N VAL A 88 2.37 10.27 -6.17
CA VAL A 88 2.03 11.10 -5.00
C VAL A 88 1.38 10.24 -3.91
N ALA A 89 0.39 9.42 -4.25
CA ALA A 89 -0.32 8.53 -3.33
C ALA A 89 0.64 7.53 -2.65
N GLN A 90 1.62 7.01 -3.40
CA GLN A 90 2.64 6.10 -2.90
C GLN A 90 3.43 6.71 -1.73
N TRP A 91 3.92 7.95 -1.91
CA TRP A 91 4.67 8.66 -0.86
C TRP A 91 3.76 9.20 0.24
N LEU A 92 2.54 9.61 -0.10
CA LEU A 92 1.57 10.09 0.88
C LEU A 92 1.24 9.01 1.91
N GLY A 93 1.02 7.77 1.47
CA GLY A 93 0.76 6.66 2.40
C GLY A 93 1.96 6.37 3.31
N VAL A 94 3.19 6.48 2.81
CA VAL A 94 4.41 6.35 3.64
C VAL A 94 4.50 7.48 4.66
N ALA A 95 4.28 8.72 4.24
CA ALA A 95 4.32 9.88 5.14
C ALA A 95 3.28 9.75 6.26
N ILE A 96 2.04 9.35 5.92
CA ILE A 96 0.98 9.11 6.90
C ILE A 96 1.40 8.00 7.87
N ALA A 97 1.93 6.88 7.37
CA ALA A 97 2.40 5.77 8.21
C ALA A 97 3.49 6.23 9.20
N VAL A 98 4.48 6.99 8.75
CA VAL A 98 5.56 7.51 9.62
C VAL A 98 5.01 8.48 10.67
N ILE A 99 4.16 9.43 10.27
CA ILE A 99 3.56 10.39 11.21
C ILE A 99 2.69 9.67 12.23
N SER A 100 1.94 8.65 11.81
CA SER A 100 1.05 7.89 12.70
C SER A 100 1.79 7.11 13.79
N MET A 101 3.11 6.88 13.66
CA MET A 101 3.93 6.26 14.72
C MET A 101 4.06 7.14 15.97
N ILE A 102 3.78 8.44 15.88
CA ILE A 102 3.79 9.33 17.04
C ILE A 102 2.76 8.87 18.08
N ASN A 103 1.57 8.46 17.63
CA ASN A 103 0.49 8.04 18.52
C ASN A 103 0.84 6.82 19.39
N PRO A 104 1.25 5.66 18.84
CA PRO A 104 1.59 4.50 19.67
C PRO A 104 2.75 4.77 20.62
N ILE A 105 3.72 5.60 20.25
CA ILE A 105 4.86 5.94 21.13
C ILE A 105 4.42 6.79 22.32
N LEU A 106 3.48 7.72 22.12
CA LEU A 106 3.01 8.61 23.20
C LEU A 106 1.95 7.98 24.11
N PHE A 107 1.15 7.05 23.60
CA PHE A 107 -0.05 6.56 24.29
C PHE A 107 -0.02 5.07 24.65
N ALA A 108 1.06 4.34 24.35
CA ALA A 108 1.21 2.98 24.84
C ALA A 108 1.36 2.95 26.38
N GLN A 109 0.80 1.92 27.02
CA GLN A 109 0.98 1.71 28.46
C GLN A 109 2.41 1.25 28.82
N ASP A 110 3.12 0.68 27.86
CA ASP A 110 4.51 0.26 27.98
C ASP A 110 5.28 0.51 26.67
N LEU A 111 6.60 0.67 26.78
CA LEU A 111 7.46 1.01 25.65
C LEU A 111 7.47 -0.09 24.57
N ALA A 112 7.38 -1.37 24.96
CA ALA A 112 7.42 -2.47 24.01
C ALA A 112 6.18 -2.47 23.09
N SER A 113 5.00 -2.17 23.63
CA SER A 113 3.76 -1.97 22.85
C SER A 113 3.86 -0.80 21.88
N GLY A 114 4.44 0.32 22.34
CA GLY A 114 4.67 1.49 21.49
C GLY A 114 5.57 1.17 20.30
N ILE A 115 6.69 0.48 20.54
CA ILE A 115 7.62 0.04 19.50
C ILE A 115 6.95 -0.97 18.57
N GLY A 116 6.27 -1.98 19.12
CA GLY A 116 5.59 -3.03 18.34
C GLY A 116 4.58 -2.46 17.35
N LEU A 117 3.69 -1.56 17.82
CA LEU A 117 2.72 -0.91 16.95
C LEU A 117 3.38 0.09 15.98
N ALA A 118 4.47 0.76 16.36
CA ALA A 118 5.22 1.60 15.42
C ALA A 118 5.84 0.79 14.27
N VAL A 119 6.36 -0.42 14.54
CA VAL A 119 6.86 -1.34 13.50
C VAL A 119 5.73 -1.83 12.59
N ILE A 120 4.55 -2.11 13.14
CA ILE A 120 3.37 -2.44 12.33
C ILE A 120 3.04 -1.31 11.35
N HIS A 121 3.10 -0.04 11.79
CA HIS A 121 2.88 1.11 10.88
C HIS A 121 3.92 1.15 9.75
N LEU A 122 5.20 0.85 10.04
CA LEU A 122 6.23 0.76 9.01
C LEU A 122 5.95 -0.37 8.00
N VAL A 123 5.52 -1.54 8.47
CA VAL A 123 5.10 -2.66 7.61
C VAL A 123 3.96 -2.24 6.68
N VAL A 124 2.94 -1.57 7.23
CA VAL A 124 1.79 -1.04 6.49
C VAL A 124 2.24 -0.02 5.44
N GLY A 125 3.07 0.95 5.82
CA GLY A 125 3.59 1.98 4.92
C GLY A 125 4.45 1.39 3.78
N ALA A 126 5.34 0.44 4.10
CA ALA A 126 6.15 -0.26 3.11
C ALA A 126 5.28 -1.08 2.14
N SER A 127 4.30 -1.81 2.68
CA SER A 127 3.36 -2.59 1.87
C SER A 127 2.54 -1.71 0.95
N TRP A 128 2.08 -0.55 1.42
CA TRP A 128 1.39 0.45 0.60
C TRP A 128 2.29 0.97 -0.52
N TYR A 129 3.52 1.35 -0.18
CA TYR A 129 4.49 1.85 -1.15
C TYR A 129 4.70 0.85 -2.30
N LEU A 130 4.78 -0.44 -1.97
CA LEU A 130 4.90 -1.50 -2.97
C LEU A 130 3.59 -1.71 -3.74
N ALA A 131 2.44 -1.64 -3.08
CA ALA A 131 1.12 -1.88 -3.65
C ALA A 131 0.75 -0.89 -4.78
N VAL A 132 0.94 0.40 -4.52
CA VAL A 132 0.54 1.48 -5.46
C VAL A 132 1.70 1.98 -6.32
N ASN A 133 2.73 1.14 -6.49
CA ASN A 133 3.89 1.45 -7.30
C ASN A 133 3.48 1.75 -8.75
N TYR A 134 3.81 2.96 -9.21
CA TYR A 134 3.52 3.45 -10.56
C TYR A 134 4.35 2.77 -11.69
N SER A 135 5.18 1.79 -11.35
CA SER A 135 5.97 1.00 -12.31
C SER A 135 5.11 -0.04 -13.03
N ASN A 136 4.25 0.37 -13.97
CA ASN A 136 3.56 -0.61 -14.83
C ASN A 136 4.45 -1.05 -16.02
N LYS A 137 5.64 -1.58 -15.67
CA LYS A 137 6.69 -1.98 -16.61
C LYS A 137 6.16 -2.95 -17.67
N LYS A 138 5.40 -3.97 -17.26
CA LYS A 138 4.82 -4.97 -18.16
C LYS A 138 3.96 -4.38 -19.28
N TYR A 139 3.06 -3.44 -18.96
CA TYR A 139 2.21 -2.80 -19.99
C TYR A 139 2.98 -1.79 -20.85
N ASN A 140 3.98 -1.12 -20.27
CA ASN A 140 4.88 -0.27 -21.06
C ASN A 140 5.68 -1.10 -22.07
N ASP A 141 6.17 -2.27 -21.65
CA ASP A 141 6.93 -3.21 -22.47
C ASP A 141 6.03 -3.86 -23.54
N GLU A 142 4.80 -4.27 -23.18
CA GLU A 142 3.81 -4.80 -24.13
C GLU A 142 3.41 -3.77 -25.20
N ALA A 143 3.17 -2.52 -24.80
CA ALA A 143 2.85 -1.45 -25.74
C ALA A 143 4.03 -1.16 -26.70
N ALA A 144 5.27 -1.21 -26.18
CA ALA A 144 6.47 -1.05 -27.01
C ALA A 144 6.61 -2.20 -28.02
N ARG A 145 6.46 -3.46 -27.57
CA ARG A 145 6.49 -4.63 -28.47
C ARG A 145 5.43 -4.58 -29.56
N ASN A 146 4.20 -4.18 -29.23
CA ASN A 146 3.13 -4.08 -30.21
C ASN A 146 3.38 -2.98 -31.25
N ALA A 147 3.97 -1.85 -30.83
CA ALA A 147 4.37 -0.79 -31.74
C ALA A 147 5.49 -1.24 -32.70
N GLU A 148 6.48 -1.99 -32.20
CA GLU A 148 7.53 -2.58 -33.04
C GLU A 148 6.97 -3.61 -34.04
N ALA A 149 6.03 -4.45 -33.62
CA ALA A 149 5.40 -5.42 -34.50
C ALA A 149 4.60 -4.75 -35.64
N LEU A 150 3.85 -3.68 -35.33
CA LEU A 150 3.13 -2.89 -36.33
C LEU A 150 4.06 -2.14 -37.30
N ALA A 151 5.22 -1.69 -36.84
CA ALA A 151 6.20 -1.02 -37.71
C ALA A 151 6.91 -1.98 -38.69
N ARG A 152 6.83 -3.29 -38.44
CA ARG A 152 7.44 -4.35 -39.27
C ARG A 152 6.45 -5.04 -40.23
N ALA A 153 5.15 -4.77 -40.09
CA ALA A 153 4.08 -5.32 -40.93
C ALA A 153 3.74 -4.38 -42.09
#